data_AF-A0A1K2EKT2-F1
#
_entry.id   AF-A0A1K2EKT2-F1
#
_cell.length_a   1.000
_cell.length_b   1.000
_cell.length_c   1.000
_cell.angle_alpha   90.00
_cell.angle_beta   90.00
_cell.angle_gamma   90.00
#
_symmetry.space_group_name_H-M   'P 1'
#
loop_
_entity.id
_entity.type
_entity.pdbx_description
1 polymer ?
#
loop_
_entity_poly.entity_id
_entity_poly.type
_entity_poly.pdbx_seq_one_letter_code
_entity_poly.pdbx_strand_id
1 'polypeptide(L)'
;MVVRGGLRHDIHRDLLLTVALGGLSPPDVREFSRSGRVGCSPWLLAQIARDGYVGNYTHASKRYGIKIPALKEELLRLQLTGMLSREVNDHGLIAVTDKGRAMLDICAYLHAYLSGLTPRSDYLLYICSLLGIDFSEITPDGQKVDFDFYRNNQEDLHPVTRAGNSTLILNSLYWTSQYGEIEWPLPQYGLSGS
;
A
#
# COMPACT_ATOMS: atom_id res chain seq x y z
N MET A 1 -5.80 39.36 5.48
CA MET A 1 -5.29 38.52 6.60
C MET A 1 -5.52 37.04 6.25
N VAL A 2 -4.67 36.47 5.38
CA VAL A 2 -4.86 35.14 4.75
C VAL A 2 -3.97 34.06 5.42
N VAL A 3 -3.05 34.47 6.30
CA VAL A 3 -2.00 33.64 6.89
C VAL A 3 -2.52 32.64 7.92
N ARG A 4 -3.62 32.93 8.64
CA ARG A 4 -4.16 32.02 9.68
C ARG A 4 -4.87 30.79 9.13
N GLY A 5 -5.47 30.88 7.93
CA GLY A 5 -6.18 29.76 7.30
C GLY A 5 -5.22 28.72 6.72
N GLY A 6 -4.18 29.18 6.02
CA GLY A 6 -3.13 28.32 5.46
C GLY A 6 -2.34 27.57 6.53
N LEU A 7 -1.88 28.28 7.56
CA LEU A 7 -1.08 27.68 8.63
C LEU A 7 -1.83 26.58 9.40
N ARG A 8 -3.13 26.74 9.63
CA ARG A 8 -3.95 25.71 10.28
C ARG A 8 -4.15 24.49 9.38
N HIS A 9 -4.34 24.70 8.08
CA HIS A 9 -4.46 23.63 7.10
C HIS A 9 -3.16 22.82 7.00
N ASP A 10 -2.02 23.50 6.96
CA ASP A 10 -0.69 22.88 6.87
C ASP A 10 -0.36 22.09 8.15
N ILE A 11 -0.66 22.62 9.33
CA ILE A 11 -0.48 21.90 10.61
C ILE A 11 -1.36 20.66 10.70
N HIS A 12 -2.63 20.75 10.29
CA HIS A 12 -3.53 19.58 10.27
C HIS A 12 -3.04 18.52 9.29
N ARG A 13 -2.61 18.93 8.10
CA ARG A 13 -2.02 18.04 7.10
C ARG A 13 -0.78 17.34 7.65
N ASP A 14 0.14 18.08 8.26
CA ASP A 14 1.39 17.52 8.79
C ASP A 14 1.12 16.59 9.97
N LEU A 15 0.17 16.91 10.83
CA LEU A 15 -0.25 16.01 11.92
C LEU A 15 -0.87 14.72 11.39
N LEU A 16 -1.74 14.80 10.37
CA LEU A 16 -2.33 13.62 9.75
C LEU A 16 -1.26 12.74 9.08
N LEU A 17 -0.38 13.33 8.26
CA LEU A 17 0.66 12.58 7.56
C LEU A 17 1.69 11.98 8.52
N THR A 18 2.13 12.77 9.52
CA THR A 18 3.23 12.38 10.40
C THR A 18 2.78 11.49 11.55
N VAL A 19 1.66 11.82 12.19
CA VAL A 19 1.19 11.14 13.41
C VAL A 19 0.20 10.03 13.06
N ALA A 20 -0.79 10.31 12.21
CA ALA A 20 -1.82 9.31 11.90
C ALA A 20 -1.40 8.31 10.83
N LEU A 21 -0.57 8.70 9.85
CA LEU A 21 -0.13 7.79 8.78
C LEU A 21 1.32 7.30 8.94
N GLY A 22 1.94 7.51 10.11
CA GLY A 22 3.32 7.07 10.37
C GLY A 22 4.37 7.71 9.45
N GLY A 23 4.13 8.93 8.96
CA GLY A 23 4.99 9.61 8.01
C GLY A 23 4.90 9.07 6.58
N LEU A 24 3.79 8.42 6.22
CA LEU A 24 3.53 7.97 4.85
C LEU A 24 3.44 9.17 3.90
N SER A 25 4.16 9.07 2.78
CA SER A 25 4.27 10.14 1.78
C SER A 25 3.93 9.64 0.38
N PRO A 26 3.64 10.55 -0.60
CA PRO A 26 3.44 10.14 -1.99
C PRO A 26 4.61 9.33 -2.59
N PRO A 27 5.90 9.66 -2.35
CA PRO A 27 7.00 8.81 -2.77
C PRO A 27 6.95 7.39 -2.20
N ASP A 28 6.52 7.22 -0.94
CA ASP A 28 6.40 5.90 -0.31
C ASP A 28 5.33 5.05 -1.01
N VAL A 29 4.17 5.63 -1.34
CA VAL A 29 3.11 4.95 -2.11
C VAL A 29 3.62 4.51 -3.47
N ARG A 30 4.38 5.40 -4.14
CA ARG A 30 4.99 5.11 -5.44
C ARG A 30 5.93 3.92 -5.34
N GLU A 31 6.90 4.00 -4.43
CA GLU A 31 7.90 2.95 -4.28
C GLU A 31 7.26 1.65 -3.83
N PHE A 32 6.35 1.67 -2.86
CA PHE A 32 5.56 0.51 -2.44
C PHE A 32 4.93 -0.22 -3.62
N SER A 33 4.33 0.53 -4.55
CA SER A 33 3.60 0.00 -5.71
C SER A 33 4.50 -0.47 -6.86
N ARG A 34 5.79 -0.11 -6.86
CA ARG A 34 6.76 -0.46 -7.92
C ARG A 34 7.54 -1.74 -7.66
N SER A 35 6.94 -2.71 -6.97
CA SER A 35 7.58 -4.04 -6.86
C SER A 35 7.84 -4.62 -8.25
N GLY A 36 8.99 -5.30 -8.41
CA GLY A 36 9.27 -6.10 -9.60
C GLY A 36 8.28 -7.26 -9.78
N ARG A 37 7.45 -7.52 -8.76
CA ARG A 37 6.33 -8.47 -8.78
C ARG A 37 5.06 -7.70 -8.46
N VAL A 38 4.36 -7.24 -9.49
CA VAL A 38 3.13 -6.47 -9.32
C VAL A 38 2.15 -7.22 -8.42
N GLY A 39 1.57 -6.53 -7.43
CA GLY A 39 0.68 -7.11 -6.42
C GLY A 39 1.35 -7.87 -5.28
N CYS A 40 2.65 -8.15 -5.34
CA CYS A 40 3.34 -8.87 -4.26
C CYS A 40 3.40 -8.06 -2.96
N SER A 41 3.56 -6.73 -3.06
CA SER A 41 3.75 -5.84 -1.91
C SER A 41 2.54 -5.74 -0.99
N PRO A 42 1.34 -5.36 -1.49
CA PRO A 42 0.12 -5.38 -0.67
C PRO A 42 -0.18 -6.77 -0.12
N TRP A 43 0.03 -7.83 -0.91
CA TRP A 43 -0.18 -9.19 -0.45
C TRP A 43 0.75 -9.53 0.73
N LEU A 44 2.05 -9.37 0.53
CA LEU A 44 3.08 -9.75 1.50
C LEU A 44 2.94 -8.93 2.78
N LEU A 45 2.67 -7.63 2.66
CA LEU A 45 2.45 -6.76 3.81
C LEU A 45 1.23 -7.22 4.62
N ALA A 46 0.13 -7.62 3.97
CA ALA A 46 -1.06 -8.14 4.63
C ALA A 46 -0.79 -9.49 5.32
N GLN A 47 -0.07 -10.41 4.67
CA GLN A 47 0.30 -11.69 5.28
C GLN A 47 1.17 -11.49 6.53
N ILE A 48 2.14 -10.57 6.48
CA ILE A 48 3.00 -10.28 7.64
C ILE A 48 2.21 -9.60 8.75
N ALA A 49 1.28 -8.70 8.42
CA ALA A 49 0.41 -8.07 9.41
C ALA A 49 -0.45 -9.11 10.15
N ARG A 50 -1.00 -10.09 9.42
CA ARG A 50 -1.78 -11.20 10.00
C ARG A 50 -0.91 -12.15 10.82
N ASP A 51 0.25 -12.53 10.29
CA ASP A 51 1.15 -13.49 10.92
C ASP A 51 1.96 -12.87 12.08
N GLY A 52 1.90 -11.55 12.25
CA GLY A 52 2.61 -10.76 13.25
C GLY A 52 4.05 -10.42 12.84
N TYR A 53 4.83 -11.42 12.40
CA TYR A 53 6.22 -11.23 11.99
C TYR A 53 6.77 -12.35 11.08
N VAL A 54 7.92 -12.07 10.45
CA VAL A 54 8.74 -13.04 9.71
C VAL A 54 10.11 -13.18 10.36
N GLY A 55 10.39 -14.34 10.95
CA GLY A 55 11.72 -14.65 11.54
C GLY A 55 12.60 -15.58 10.70
N ASN A 56 12.00 -16.47 9.89
CA ASN A 56 12.73 -17.48 9.12
C ASN A 56 12.30 -17.47 7.65
N TYR A 57 13.23 -17.13 6.75
CA TYR A 57 12.97 -17.05 5.31
C TYR A 57 12.57 -18.37 4.67
N THR A 58 13.11 -19.51 5.12
CA THR A 58 12.74 -20.83 4.58
C THR A 58 11.31 -21.18 4.95
N HIS A 59 10.92 -20.91 6.19
CA HIS A 59 9.56 -21.12 6.65
C HIS A 59 8.57 -20.18 5.93
N ALA A 60 8.90 -18.88 5.87
CA ALA A 60 8.10 -17.90 5.15
C ALA A 60 8.01 -18.20 3.65
N SER A 61 9.08 -18.65 3.01
CA SER A 61 9.08 -19.06 1.59
C SER A 61 8.11 -20.20 1.33
N LYS A 62 8.08 -21.22 2.20
CA LYS A 62 7.12 -22.33 2.08
C LYS A 62 5.69 -21.86 2.35
N ARG A 63 5.48 -21.07 3.40
CA ARG A 63 4.16 -20.54 3.77
C ARG A 63 3.57 -19.66 2.67
N TYR A 64 4.40 -18.80 2.09
CA TYR A 64 3.97 -17.81 1.11
C TYR A 64 4.04 -18.30 -0.34
N GLY A 65 4.64 -19.48 -0.60
CA GLY A 65 4.84 -19.98 -1.96
C GLY A 65 5.81 -19.14 -2.82
N ILE A 66 6.58 -18.23 -2.21
CA ILE A 66 7.55 -17.36 -2.90
C ILE A 66 8.95 -17.92 -2.70
N LYS A 67 9.73 -18.05 -3.78
CA LYS A 67 11.15 -18.49 -3.70
C LYS A 67 11.96 -17.55 -2.79
N ILE A 68 12.83 -18.12 -1.95
CA ILE A 68 13.62 -17.37 -0.95
C ILE A 68 14.31 -16.11 -1.51
N PRO A 69 15.00 -16.11 -2.67
CA PRO A 69 15.64 -14.91 -3.19
C PRO A 69 14.66 -13.77 -3.46
N ALA A 70 13.54 -14.09 -4.11
CA ALA A 70 12.48 -13.12 -4.42
C ALA A 70 11.78 -12.59 -3.15
N LEU A 71 11.57 -13.46 -2.16
CA LEU A 71 11.03 -13.07 -0.87
C LEU A 71 11.97 -12.10 -0.14
N LYS A 72 13.28 -12.39 -0.14
CA LYS A 72 14.29 -11.51 0.49
C LYS A 72 14.35 -10.14 -0.17
N GLU A 73 14.32 -10.11 -1.51
CA GLU A 73 14.31 -8.87 -2.29
C GLU A 73 13.11 -8.00 -1.94
N GLU A 74 11.91 -8.57 -1.95
CA GLU A 74 10.69 -7.83 -1.65
C GLU A 74 10.64 -7.36 -0.19
N LEU A 75 11.06 -8.21 0.77
CA LEU A 75 11.16 -7.82 2.18
C LEU A 75 12.16 -6.69 2.40
N LEU A 76 13.33 -6.75 1.77
CA LEU A 76 14.34 -5.70 1.86
C LEU A 76 13.80 -4.38 1.29
N ARG A 77 13.12 -4.43 0.16
CA ARG A 77 12.49 -3.26 -0.46
C ARG A 77 11.45 -2.62 0.45
N LEU A 78 10.57 -3.43 1.05
CA LEU A 78 9.58 -2.96 2.01
C LEU A 78 10.20 -2.42 3.31
N GLN A 79 11.39 -2.90 3.69
CA GLN A 79 12.16 -2.33 4.79
C GLN A 79 12.76 -0.97 4.41
N LEU A 80 13.30 -0.82 3.21
CA LEU A 80 13.87 0.44 2.72
C LEU A 80 12.80 1.55 2.59
N THR A 81 11.55 1.19 2.29
CA THR A 81 10.42 2.14 2.30
C THR A 81 9.81 2.36 3.69
N GLY A 82 10.35 1.70 4.72
CA GLY A 82 9.87 1.83 6.10
C GLY A 82 8.53 1.17 6.39
N MET A 83 8.00 0.34 5.49
CA MET A 83 6.76 -0.43 5.69
C MET A 83 6.96 -1.61 6.65
N LEU A 84 8.18 -2.15 6.64
CA LEU A 84 8.63 -3.20 7.54
C LEU A 84 9.80 -2.69 8.38
N SER A 85 9.87 -3.13 9.62
CA SER A 85 11.05 -2.96 10.47
C SER A 85 11.64 -4.32 10.79
N ARG A 86 12.96 -4.36 10.97
CA ARG A 86 13.64 -5.51 11.56
C ARG A 86 13.98 -5.16 13.00
N GLU A 87 13.44 -5.90 13.95
CA GLU A 87 13.89 -5.78 15.34
C GLU A 87 15.31 -6.35 15.46
N VAL A 88 16.17 -5.60 16.16
CA VAL A 88 17.59 -5.94 16.34
C VAL A 88 17.79 -7.05 17.39
N ASN A 89 16.75 -7.39 18.14
CA ASN A 89 16.82 -8.40 19.19
C ASN A 89 16.89 -9.82 18.58
N ASP A 90 17.94 -10.58 18.95
CA ASP A 90 18.41 -11.97 18.72
C ASP A 90 17.84 -12.90 17.62
N HIS A 91 16.73 -12.59 16.97
CA HIS A 91 16.10 -13.41 15.93
C HIS A 91 15.81 -12.67 14.61
N GLY A 92 16.10 -11.36 14.54
CA GLY A 92 16.00 -10.59 13.30
C GLY A 92 14.58 -10.57 12.72
N LEU A 93 13.57 -10.53 13.60
CA LEU A 93 12.16 -10.60 13.24
C LEU A 93 11.77 -9.37 12.41
N ILE A 94 11.03 -9.61 11.32
CA ILE A 94 10.53 -8.57 10.43
C ILE A 94 9.04 -8.37 10.72
N ALA A 95 8.64 -7.17 11.11
CA ALA A 95 7.25 -6.82 11.45
C ALA A 95 6.79 -5.57 10.72
N VAL A 96 5.47 -5.41 10.60
CA VAL A 96 4.85 -4.23 9.97
C VAL A 96 4.94 -3.02 10.89
N THR A 97 5.42 -1.89 10.36
CA THR A 97 5.49 -0.59 11.07
C THR A 97 4.15 0.12 11.08
N ASP A 98 4.02 1.22 11.82
CA ASP A 98 2.83 2.09 11.76
C ASP A 98 2.61 2.66 10.34
N LYS A 99 3.69 3.01 9.64
CA LYS A 99 3.64 3.40 8.21
C LYS A 99 3.11 2.27 7.34
N GLY A 100 3.59 1.04 7.56
CA GLY A 100 3.10 -0.14 6.85
C GLY A 100 1.62 -0.44 7.14
N ARG A 101 1.18 -0.27 8.37
CA ARG A 101 -0.24 -0.41 8.75
C ARG A 101 -1.10 0.66 8.08
N ALA A 102 -0.67 1.91 8.08
CA ALA A 102 -1.36 2.99 7.36
C ALA A 102 -1.49 2.68 5.86
N MET A 103 -0.42 2.17 5.24
CA MET A 103 -0.46 1.75 3.84
C MET A 103 -1.44 0.59 3.61
N LEU A 104 -1.49 -0.40 4.51
CA LEU A 104 -2.46 -1.48 4.42
C LEU A 104 -3.90 -1.01 4.57
N ASP A 105 -4.18 -0.07 5.47
CA ASP A 105 -5.52 0.50 5.65
C ASP A 105 -5.99 1.21 4.38
N ILE A 106 -5.08 1.94 3.70
CA ILE A 106 -5.36 2.56 2.40
C ILE A 106 -5.64 1.50 1.34
N CYS A 107 -4.83 0.44 1.28
CA CYS A 107 -5.04 -0.69 0.37
C CYS A 107 -6.40 -1.38 0.59
N ALA A 108 -6.74 -1.67 1.85
CA ALA A 108 -8.00 -2.29 2.23
C ALA A 108 -9.20 -1.41 1.84
N TYR A 109 -9.12 -0.10 2.08
CA TYR A 109 -10.17 0.82 1.68
C TYR A 109 -10.32 0.92 0.16
N LEU A 110 -9.20 1.08 -0.57
CA LEU A 110 -9.23 1.13 -2.03
C LEU A 110 -9.83 -0.17 -2.61
N HIS A 111 -9.45 -1.32 -2.07
CA HIS A 111 -10.03 -2.60 -2.46
C HIS A 111 -11.54 -2.66 -2.18
N ALA A 112 -11.98 -2.24 -0.99
CA ALA A 112 -13.39 -2.23 -0.63
C ALA A 112 -14.21 -1.26 -1.50
N TYR A 113 -13.66 -0.07 -1.81
CA TYR A 113 -14.26 0.92 -2.70
C TYR A 113 -14.41 0.37 -4.14
N LEU A 114 -13.34 -0.23 -4.70
CA LEU A 114 -13.37 -0.85 -6.02
C LEU A 114 -14.33 -2.05 -6.10
N SER A 115 -14.50 -2.76 -4.99
CA SER A 115 -15.41 -3.91 -4.89
C SER A 115 -16.86 -3.50 -4.61
N GLY A 116 -17.16 -2.20 -4.48
CA GLY A 116 -18.49 -1.69 -4.14
C GLY A 116 -18.95 -2.03 -2.71
N LEU A 117 -18.03 -2.43 -1.83
CA LEU A 117 -18.33 -2.84 -0.45
C LEU A 117 -18.44 -1.65 0.52
N THR A 118 -17.86 -0.50 0.16
CA THR A 118 -17.82 0.69 1.03
C THR A 118 -18.24 1.93 0.25
N PRO A 119 -19.08 2.81 0.82
CA PRO A 119 -19.44 4.08 0.19
C PRO A 119 -18.25 5.04 0.12
N ARG A 120 -18.34 6.01 -0.79
CA ARG A 120 -17.34 7.08 -0.94
C ARG A 120 -17.28 7.93 0.34
N SER A 121 -16.09 8.01 0.96
CA SER A 121 -15.81 8.85 2.14
C SER A 121 -14.92 10.04 1.78
N ASP A 122 -15.41 11.28 1.93
CA ASP A 122 -14.68 12.52 1.60
C ASP A 122 -13.36 12.67 2.37
N TYR A 123 -13.33 12.20 3.61
CA TYR A 123 -12.12 12.21 4.42
C TYR A 123 -11.02 11.30 3.84
N LEU A 124 -11.42 10.15 3.29
CA LEU A 124 -10.48 9.24 2.65
C LEU A 124 -10.05 9.69 1.27
N LEU A 125 -10.94 10.32 0.50
CA LEU A 125 -10.53 11.01 -0.73
C LEU A 125 -9.48 12.07 -0.43
N TYR A 126 -9.65 12.82 0.66
CA TYR A 126 -8.68 13.81 1.10
C TYR A 126 -7.34 13.14 1.46
N ILE A 127 -7.33 12.10 2.29
CA ILE A 127 -6.10 11.34 2.62
C ILE A 127 -5.41 10.81 1.36
N CYS A 128 -6.15 10.17 0.46
CA CYS A 128 -5.60 9.66 -0.78
C CYS A 128 -5.02 10.79 -1.66
N SER A 129 -5.69 11.95 -1.73
CA SER A 129 -5.16 13.10 -2.46
C SER A 129 -3.84 13.61 -1.88
N LEU A 130 -3.68 13.59 -0.55
CA LEU A 130 -2.42 13.95 0.11
C LEU A 130 -1.29 12.97 -0.24
N LEU A 131 -1.64 11.74 -0.60
CA LEU A 131 -0.72 10.68 -1.02
C LEU A 131 -0.55 10.61 -2.54
N GLY A 132 -1.15 11.54 -3.28
CA GLY A 132 -1.09 11.61 -4.74
C GLY A 132 -1.96 10.55 -5.45
N ILE A 133 -2.92 9.96 -4.76
CA ILE A 133 -3.91 9.02 -5.30
C ILE A 133 -5.17 9.83 -5.65
N ASP A 134 -5.41 10.02 -6.94
CA ASP A 134 -6.55 10.76 -7.46
C ASP A 134 -7.68 9.78 -7.85
N PHE A 135 -8.80 9.85 -7.13
CA PHE A 135 -9.98 9.04 -7.41
C PHE A 135 -10.71 9.41 -8.71
N SER A 136 -10.46 10.58 -9.29
CA SER A 136 -11.01 10.93 -10.61
C SER A 136 -10.38 10.11 -11.75
N GLU A 137 -9.19 9.55 -11.50
CA GLU A 137 -8.54 8.56 -12.37
C GLU A 137 -9.10 7.14 -12.16
N ILE A 138 -9.99 6.95 -11.17
CA ILE A 138 -10.53 5.66 -10.74
C ILE A 138 -12.03 5.64 -11.02
N THR A 139 -12.45 5.06 -12.13
CA THR A 139 -13.90 4.85 -12.34
C THR A 139 -14.41 3.73 -11.42
N PRO A 140 -15.67 3.79 -10.95
CA PRO A 140 -16.28 2.76 -10.08
C PRO A 140 -16.33 1.35 -10.69
N ASP A 141 -16.21 1.25 -12.02
CA ASP A 141 -16.11 0.01 -12.79
C ASP A 141 -14.64 -0.45 -13.00
N GLY A 142 -13.67 0.27 -12.43
CA GLY A 142 -12.24 0.00 -12.57
C GLY A 142 -11.66 0.29 -13.96
N GLN A 143 -12.45 0.76 -14.92
CA GLN A 143 -12.06 0.80 -16.34
C GLN A 143 -11.12 1.95 -16.74
N LYS A 144 -10.99 3.03 -15.94
CA LYS A 144 -10.12 4.17 -16.28
C LYS A 144 -8.65 4.06 -15.84
N VAL A 145 -8.24 2.94 -15.26
CA VAL A 145 -6.82 2.63 -15.22
C VAL A 145 -6.54 1.90 -16.52
N ASP A 146 -5.73 2.47 -17.40
CA ASP A 146 -5.30 1.84 -18.65
C ASP A 146 -4.47 0.57 -18.34
N PHE A 147 -5.17 -0.51 -18.00
CA PHE A 147 -4.63 -1.83 -17.71
C PHE A 147 -4.14 -2.53 -18.98
N ASP A 148 -4.57 -2.06 -20.16
CA ASP A 148 -4.22 -2.63 -21.46
C ASP A 148 -2.72 -2.51 -21.76
N PHE A 149 -1.99 -1.62 -21.09
CA PHE A 149 -0.54 -1.54 -21.19
C PHE A 149 0.20 -2.72 -20.49
N TYR A 150 -0.41 -3.33 -19.46
CA TYR A 150 0.23 -4.38 -18.66
C TYR A 150 -0.09 -5.80 -19.13
N ARG A 151 -1.15 -5.98 -19.94
CA ARG A 151 -1.58 -7.31 -20.42
C ARG A 151 -0.75 -7.85 -21.58
N ASN A 152 -0.07 -6.98 -22.34
CA ASN A 152 0.54 -7.37 -23.63
C ASN A 152 2.05 -7.66 -23.59
N ASN A 153 2.77 -7.41 -22.49
CA ASN A 153 4.21 -7.70 -22.39
C ASN A 153 4.53 -8.48 -21.11
N GLN A 154 4.40 -9.80 -21.16
CA GLN A 154 4.77 -10.71 -20.07
C GLN A 154 6.29 -10.78 -19.79
N GLU A 155 7.14 -10.12 -20.57
CA GLU A 155 8.59 -10.29 -20.46
C GLU A 155 9.36 -9.10 -19.86
N ASP A 156 8.78 -7.90 -19.76
CA ASP A 156 9.45 -6.75 -19.13
C ASP A 156 8.45 -5.85 -18.38
N LEU A 157 8.08 -6.26 -17.16
CA LEU A 157 7.29 -5.46 -16.22
C LEU A 157 8.16 -4.35 -15.60
N HIS A 158 8.61 -3.40 -16.42
CA HIS A 158 9.05 -2.11 -15.90
C HIS A 158 7.80 -1.26 -15.62
N PRO A 159 7.49 -0.93 -14.35
CA PRO A 159 6.39 -0.02 -14.06
C PRO A 159 6.68 1.31 -14.73
N VAL A 160 5.82 1.67 -15.69
CA VAL A 160 5.86 2.88 -16.51
C VAL A 160 6.33 4.04 -15.65
N THR A 161 7.53 4.55 -15.92
CA THR A 161 8.23 5.60 -15.14
C THR A 161 7.47 6.93 -15.08
N ARG A 162 6.32 7.03 -15.77
CA ARG A 162 5.40 8.18 -15.82
C ARG A 162 4.01 7.91 -15.23
N ALA A 163 3.69 6.68 -14.80
CA ALA A 163 2.41 6.41 -14.15
C ALA A 163 2.33 7.13 -12.79
N GLY A 164 1.19 7.78 -12.54
CA GLY A 164 0.87 8.40 -11.26
C GLY A 164 0.68 7.37 -10.16
N ASN A 165 0.64 7.82 -8.90
CA ASN A 165 0.50 6.93 -7.76
C ASN A 165 -0.81 6.13 -7.81
N SER A 166 -1.92 6.73 -8.29
CA SER A 166 -3.21 6.06 -8.47
C SER A 166 -3.08 4.84 -9.37
N THR A 167 -2.55 5.01 -10.59
CA THR A 167 -2.35 3.90 -11.54
C THR A 167 -1.51 2.78 -10.94
N LEU A 168 -0.39 3.14 -10.28
CA LEU A 168 0.53 2.15 -9.72
C LEU A 168 -0.11 1.36 -8.58
N ILE A 169 -0.76 2.02 -7.62
CA ILE A 169 -1.34 1.34 -6.46
C ILE A 169 -2.52 0.47 -6.86
N LEU A 170 -3.38 0.94 -7.78
CA LEU A 170 -4.54 0.19 -8.24
C LEU A 170 -4.13 -1.02 -9.05
N ASN A 171 -3.10 -0.89 -9.90
CA ASN A 171 -2.53 -2.02 -10.61
C ASN A 171 -1.97 -3.06 -9.64
N SER A 172 -1.24 -2.60 -8.62
CA SER A 172 -0.76 -3.49 -7.57
C SER A 172 -1.93 -4.22 -6.88
N LEU A 173 -2.97 -3.50 -6.45
CA LEU A 173 -4.17 -4.06 -5.81
C LEU A 173 -4.89 -5.09 -6.68
N TYR A 174 -5.11 -4.78 -7.96
CA TYR A 174 -5.76 -5.66 -8.92
C TYR A 174 -5.04 -7.02 -9.01
N TRP A 175 -3.71 -7.00 -9.17
CA TRP A 175 -2.91 -8.22 -9.29
C TRP A 175 -2.60 -8.90 -7.95
N THR A 176 -2.98 -8.30 -6.82
CA THR A 176 -2.71 -8.87 -5.49
C THR A 176 -3.41 -10.22 -5.29
N SER A 177 -4.58 -10.38 -5.90
CA SER A 177 -5.37 -11.62 -5.88
C SER A 177 -4.64 -12.84 -6.49
N GLN A 178 -3.63 -12.63 -7.34
CA GLN A 178 -2.85 -13.72 -7.94
C GLN A 178 -2.01 -14.50 -6.92
N TYR A 179 -1.70 -13.90 -5.78
CA TYR A 179 -0.89 -14.52 -4.73
C TYR A 179 -1.74 -15.29 -3.71
N GLY A 180 -3.07 -15.25 -3.86
CA GLY A 180 -4.03 -15.93 -3.00
C GLY A 180 -4.97 -14.96 -2.30
N GLU A 181 -5.79 -15.51 -1.41
CA GLU A 181 -6.75 -14.74 -0.62
C GLU A 181 -6.04 -13.81 0.37
N ILE A 182 -6.62 -12.61 0.53
CA ILE A 182 -6.14 -11.59 1.44
C ILE A 182 -7.24 -11.30 2.43
N GLU A 183 -6.92 -11.52 3.69
CA GLU A 183 -7.73 -11.01 4.78
C GLU A 183 -7.33 -9.55 4.98
N TRP A 184 -8.06 -8.66 4.31
CA TRP A 184 -7.84 -7.22 4.45
C TRP A 184 -8.11 -6.79 5.89
N PRO A 185 -7.20 -6.05 6.53
CA PRO A 185 -7.45 -5.56 7.87
C PRO A 185 -8.68 -4.66 7.88
N LEU A 186 -9.47 -4.76 8.96
CA LEU A 186 -10.48 -3.76 9.24
C LEU A 186 -9.76 -2.41 9.43
N PRO A 187 -10.23 -1.32 8.79
CA PRO A 187 -9.55 -0.03 8.88
C PRO A 187 -9.36 0.39 10.34
N GLN A 188 -8.12 0.46 10.82
CA GLN A 188 -7.83 0.70 12.24
C GLN A 188 -8.15 2.15 12.63
N TYR A 189 -8.09 3.08 11.67
CA TYR A 189 -8.33 4.51 11.91
C TYR A 189 -9.82 4.91 12.01
N GLY A 190 -10.75 3.97 12.21
CA GLY A 190 -12.18 4.31 12.40
C GLY A 190 -12.75 5.11 11.23
N LEU A 191 -12.32 4.79 10.01
CA LEU A 191 -12.71 5.49 8.77
C LEU A 191 -14.11 5.10 8.28
N SER A 192 -14.77 4.17 8.98
CA SER A 192 -16.20 3.90 8.86
C SER A 192 -16.96 5.05 9.52
N GLY A 193 -17.42 5.99 8.72
CA GLY A 193 -18.14 7.17 9.19
C GLY A 193 -19.29 6.83 10.14
N SER A 194 -19.38 7.63 11.20
CA SER A 194 -20.65 8.05 11.81
C SER A 194 -21.36 9.04 10.89
#